data_AF-A0A2E5Q399-F1
#
_entry.id   AF-A0A2E5Q399-F1
#
_cell.length_a   1.000
_cell.length_b   1.000
_cell.length_c   1.000
_cell.angle_alpha   90.00
_cell.angle_beta   90.00
_cell.angle_gamma   90.00
#
_symmetry.space_group_name_H-M   'P 1'
#
loop_
_entity.id
_entity.type
_entity.pdbx_description
1 polymer ?
#
loop_
_entity_poly.entity_id
_entity_poly.type
_entity_poly.pdbx_seq_one_letter_code
_entity_poly.pdbx_strand_id
1 'polypeptide(L)'
;MAIKIILIILRWIFALPAGLITGFLVMFPVHWFLMFMYSIGGNPVTLFISIETTERLIQGFVIPAVTIYVFAIIVPNLKKISTLILGATIFILHAINWILIIFNNGYYCYGGGVCMGPYSGLAWIEAPFQIGVLFLVVWYVYKIVVEDNELE
;
A
#
# COMPACT_ATOMS: atom_id res chain seq x y z
N MET A 1 4.27 30.95 -17.97
CA MET A 1 4.87 29.61 -17.77
C MET A 1 5.04 29.28 -16.28
N ALA A 2 5.64 30.16 -15.47
CA ALA A 2 5.84 29.96 -14.03
C ALA A 2 4.57 29.62 -13.22
N ILE A 3 3.45 30.33 -13.46
CA ILE A 3 2.19 30.09 -12.75
C ILE A 3 1.66 28.66 -12.97
N LYS A 4 1.78 28.12 -14.18
CA LYS A 4 1.36 26.73 -14.48
C LYS A 4 2.19 25.71 -13.72
N ILE A 5 3.50 25.93 -13.62
CA ILE A 5 4.42 25.04 -12.88
C ILE A 5 4.10 25.06 -11.39
N ILE A 6 3.88 26.24 -10.81
CA ILE A 6 3.51 26.39 -9.39
C ILE A 6 2.21 25.66 -9.07
N LEU A 7 1.18 25.78 -9.93
CA LEU A 7 -0.08 25.07 -9.75
C LEU A 7 0.07 23.55 -9.83
N ILE A 8 0.95 23.03 -10.69
CA ILE A 8 1.27 21.60 -10.75
C ILE A 8 1.91 21.16 -9.44
N ILE A 9 2.92 21.87 -8.95
CA ILE A 9 3.63 21.53 -7.70
C ILE A 9 2.66 21.55 -6.51
N LEU A 10 1.80 22.56 -6.39
CA LEU A 10 0.81 22.63 -5.32
C LEU A 10 -0.14 21.43 -5.34
N ARG A 11 -0.60 21.00 -6.52
CA ARG A 11 -1.45 19.80 -6.64
C ARG A 11 -0.76 18.55 -6.13
N TRP A 12 0.53 18.36 -6.42
CA TRP A 12 1.30 17.23 -5.88
C TRP A 12 1.44 17.30 -4.36
N ILE A 13 1.68 18.49 -3.80
CA ILE A 13 1.80 18.72 -2.36
C ILE A 13 0.50 18.40 -1.63
N PHE A 14 -0.67 18.68 -2.23
CA PHE A 14 -1.96 18.36 -1.61
C PHE A 14 -2.43 16.93 -1.87
N ALA A 15 -2.10 16.34 -3.02
CA ALA A 15 -2.55 15.01 -3.39
C ALA A 15 -1.93 13.91 -2.52
N LEU A 16 -0.66 14.06 -2.12
CA LEU A 16 0.04 13.07 -1.29
C LEU A 16 -0.55 12.95 0.14
N PRO A 17 -0.70 14.03 0.92
CA PRO A 17 -1.36 13.94 2.23
C PRO A 17 -2.83 13.54 2.09
N ALA A 18 -3.55 13.97 1.05
CA ALA A 18 -4.92 13.53 0.83
C ALA A 18 -5.02 12.02 0.59
N GLY A 19 -4.14 11.45 -0.24
CA GLY A 19 -4.07 10.01 -0.49
C GLY A 19 -3.75 9.22 0.78
N LEU A 20 -2.80 9.69 1.59
CA LEU A 20 -2.44 9.07 2.86
C LEU A 20 -3.57 9.14 3.90
N ILE A 21 -4.22 10.29 4.06
CA ILE A 21 -5.37 10.46 4.96
C ILE A 21 -6.51 9.52 4.53
N THR A 22 -6.78 9.44 3.22
CA THR A 22 -7.83 8.54 2.72
C THR A 22 -7.46 7.07 2.95
N GLY A 23 -6.21 6.69 2.70
CA GLY A 23 -5.71 5.36 3.03
C GLY A 23 -5.88 5.02 4.51
N PHE A 24 -5.54 5.95 5.40
CA PHE A 24 -5.76 5.79 6.84
C PHE A 24 -7.25 5.62 7.18
N LEU A 25 -8.13 6.47 6.64
CA LEU A 25 -9.57 6.41 6.91
C LEU A 25 -10.20 5.09 6.44
N VAL A 26 -9.76 4.56 5.29
CA VAL A 26 -10.24 3.26 4.77
C VAL A 26 -9.70 2.10 5.63
N MET A 27 -8.46 2.20 6.10
CA MET A 27 -7.85 1.17 6.94
C MET A 27 -8.32 1.21 8.39
N PHE A 28 -8.79 2.36 8.89
CA PHE A 28 -9.21 2.53 10.27
C PHE A 28 -10.26 1.52 10.74
N PRO A 29 -11.40 1.30 10.04
CA PRO A 29 -12.38 0.29 10.47
C PRO A 29 -11.82 -1.13 10.40
N VAL A 30 -10.96 -1.43 9.40
CA VAL A 30 -10.31 -2.74 9.27
C VAL A 30 -9.40 -3.01 10.46
N HIS A 31 -8.53 -2.05 10.80
CA HIS A 31 -7.62 -2.13 11.95
C HIS A 31 -8.39 -2.32 13.25
N TRP A 32 -9.43 -1.51 13.50
CA TRP A 32 -10.27 -1.64 14.69
C TRP A 32 -10.97 -2.99 14.78
N PHE A 33 -11.49 -3.48 13.65
CA PHE A 33 -12.12 -4.80 13.61
C PHE A 33 -11.13 -5.92 13.93
N LEU A 34 -9.91 -5.88 13.37
CA LEU A 34 -8.86 -6.85 13.66
C LEU A 34 -8.41 -6.81 15.13
N MET A 35 -8.26 -5.61 15.71
CA MET A 35 -7.94 -5.44 17.12
C MET A 35 -9.06 -5.90 18.05
N PHE A 36 -10.32 -5.66 17.68
CA PHE A 36 -11.47 -6.17 18.41
C PHE A 36 -11.49 -7.70 18.42
N MET A 37 -11.29 -8.34 17.26
CA MET A 37 -11.18 -9.79 17.15
C MET A 37 -10.03 -10.36 18.01
N TYR A 38 -8.87 -9.68 17.99
CA TYR A 38 -7.74 -10.03 18.83
C TYR A 38 -8.08 -9.93 20.33
N SER A 39 -8.82 -8.91 20.75
CA SER A 39 -9.17 -8.69 22.15
C SER A 39 -10.13 -9.75 22.74
N ILE A 40 -10.95 -10.39 21.90
CA ILE A 40 -11.99 -11.35 22.34
C ILE A 40 -11.48 -12.79 22.34
N GLY A 41 -10.55 -13.14 21.45
CA GLY A 41 -10.12 -14.53 21.23
C GLY A 41 -8.61 -14.78 21.22
N GLY A 42 -7.79 -13.74 21.43
CA GLY A 42 -6.34 -13.81 21.21
C GLY A 42 -5.99 -13.96 19.73
N ASN A 43 -4.73 -14.30 19.42
CA ASN A 43 -4.32 -14.73 18.08
C ASN A 43 -4.63 -16.22 17.98
N PRO A 44 -5.74 -16.63 17.34
CA PRO A 44 -6.08 -18.04 17.31
C PRO A 44 -5.01 -18.74 16.47
N VAL A 45 -4.27 -19.65 17.09
CA VAL A 45 -3.30 -20.55 16.41
C VAL A 45 -3.97 -21.34 15.27
N THR A 46 -5.31 -21.36 15.23
CA THR A 46 -6.14 -21.96 14.18
C THR A 46 -6.31 -21.10 12.93
N LEU A 47 -5.95 -19.81 12.95
CA LEU A 47 -5.86 -19.02 11.72
C LEU A 47 -4.53 -19.36 11.04
N PHE A 48 -4.63 -19.89 9.81
CA PHE A 48 -3.48 -20.19 8.93
C PHE A 48 -2.57 -18.97 8.68
N ILE A 49 -3.06 -17.75 8.97
CA ILE A 49 -2.39 -16.47 8.82
C ILE A 49 -2.63 -15.66 10.10
N SER A 50 -1.57 -15.14 10.74
CA SER A 50 -1.73 -14.36 11.96
C SER A 50 -2.52 -13.06 11.70
N ILE A 51 -3.16 -12.51 12.74
CA ILE A 51 -3.89 -11.23 12.62
C ILE A 51 -2.96 -10.11 12.15
N GLU A 52 -1.72 -10.08 12.66
CA GLU A 52 -0.69 -9.11 12.28
C GLU A 52 -0.29 -9.25 10.80
N THR A 53 -0.16 -10.48 10.31
CA THR A 53 0.10 -10.74 8.89
C THR A 53 -1.07 -10.31 8.02
N THR A 54 -2.30 -10.58 8.46
CA THR A 54 -3.52 -10.16 7.75
C THR A 54 -3.62 -8.65 7.66
N GLU A 55 -3.36 -7.95 8.77
CA GLU A 55 -3.36 -6.48 8.79
C GLU A 55 -2.31 -5.89 7.84
N ARG A 56 -1.08 -6.42 7.86
CA ARG A 56 0.01 -5.99 6.96
C ARG A 56 -0.34 -6.23 5.50
N LEU A 57 -0.92 -7.39 5.18
CA LEU A 57 -1.38 -7.71 3.82
C LEU A 57 -2.40 -6.68 3.35
N ILE A 58 -3.44 -6.42 4.15
CA ILE A 58 -4.49 -5.49 3.76
C ILE A 58 -3.93 -4.06 3.63
N GLN A 59 -3.10 -3.60 4.56
CA GLN A 59 -2.44 -2.29 4.48
C GLN A 59 -1.57 -2.17 3.22
N GLY A 60 -0.80 -3.21 2.91
CA GLY A 60 0.08 -3.29 1.74
C GLY A 60 -0.64 -3.20 0.40
N PHE A 61 -1.95 -3.50 0.35
CA PHE A 61 -2.74 -3.42 -0.90
C PHE A 61 -3.67 -2.21 -0.93
N VAL A 62 -4.40 -1.97 0.17
CA VAL A 62 -5.48 -0.98 0.22
C VAL A 62 -4.92 0.43 0.21
N ILE A 63 -3.87 0.71 0.98
CA ILE A 63 -3.28 2.05 1.05
C ILE A 63 -2.74 2.47 -0.34
N PRO A 64 -1.95 1.65 -1.05
CA PRO A 64 -1.56 1.91 -2.43
C PRO A 64 -2.72 2.18 -3.38
N ALA A 65 -3.73 1.30 -3.39
CA ALA A 65 -4.86 1.39 -4.30
C ALA A 65 -5.62 2.71 -4.14
N VAL A 66 -5.97 3.03 -2.88
CA VAL A 66 -6.69 4.25 -2.52
C VAL A 66 -5.85 5.48 -2.80
N THR A 67 -4.55 5.44 -2.49
CA THR A 67 -3.64 6.57 -2.75
C THR A 67 -3.58 6.89 -4.24
N ILE A 68 -3.40 5.88 -5.10
CA ILE A 68 -3.37 6.06 -6.56
C ILE A 68 -4.70 6.62 -7.07
N TYR A 69 -5.82 6.08 -6.60
CA TYR A 69 -7.16 6.51 -7.01
C TYR A 69 -7.39 7.98 -6.66
N VAL A 70 -7.14 8.37 -5.41
CA VAL A 70 -7.28 9.77 -4.94
C VAL A 70 -6.35 10.70 -5.72
N PHE A 71 -5.12 10.27 -5.98
CA PHE A 71 -4.16 11.09 -6.71
C PHE A 71 -4.63 11.43 -8.12
N ALA A 72 -5.21 10.46 -8.81
CA ALA A 72 -5.66 10.67 -10.17
C ALA A 72 -6.91 11.56 -10.26
N ILE A 73 -7.75 11.57 -9.23
CA ILE A 73 -8.87 12.52 -9.10
C ILE A 73 -8.35 13.95 -8.89
N ILE A 74 -7.33 14.14 -8.04
CA ILE A 74 -6.78 15.46 -7.72
C ILE A 74 -5.91 16.01 -8.87
N VAL A 75 -5.23 15.13 -9.62
CA VAL A 75 -4.31 15.50 -10.71
C VAL A 75 -4.73 14.86 -12.05
N PRO A 76 -5.92 15.21 -12.59
CA PRO A 76 -6.51 14.51 -13.73
C PRO A 76 -5.68 14.64 -15.01
N ASN A 77 -5.06 15.81 -15.24
CA ASN A 77 -4.24 16.07 -16.44
C ASN A 77 -2.95 15.24 -16.50
N LEU A 78 -2.55 14.63 -15.37
CA LEU A 78 -1.36 13.79 -15.28
C LEU A 78 -1.72 12.39 -14.80
N LYS A 79 -2.99 11.96 -14.87
CA LYS A 79 -3.48 10.68 -14.33
C LYS A 79 -2.58 9.50 -14.73
N LYS A 80 -2.24 9.39 -16.02
CA LYS A 80 -1.36 8.33 -16.55
C LYS A 80 0.05 8.34 -15.96
N ILE A 81 0.73 9.50 -16.01
CA ILE A 81 2.11 9.64 -15.52
C ILE A 81 2.16 9.49 -14.00
N SER A 82 1.21 10.10 -13.29
CA SER A 82 1.14 10.06 -11.83
C SER A 82 0.85 8.65 -11.31
N THR A 83 -0.12 7.94 -11.89
CA THR A 83 -0.40 6.53 -11.55
C THR A 83 0.81 5.64 -11.81
N LEU A 84 1.52 5.82 -12.92
CA LEU A 84 2.74 5.05 -13.21
C LEU A 84 3.87 5.35 -12.21
N ILE A 85 4.13 6.62 -11.91
CA ILE A 85 5.18 7.01 -10.94
C ILE A 85 4.84 6.48 -9.54
N LEU A 86 3.60 6.64 -9.09
CA LEU A 86 3.14 6.15 -7.79
C LEU A 86 3.18 4.62 -7.73
N GLY A 87 2.64 3.94 -8.73
CA GLY A 87 2.69 2.49 -8.84
C GLY A 87 4.11 1.96 -8.79
N ALA A 88 5.02 2.54 -9.57
CA ALA A 88 6.44 2.18 -9.58
C ALA A 88 7.11 2.43 -8.22
N THR A 89 6.86 3.59 -7.60
CA THR A 89 7.43 3.93 -6.28
C THR A 89 6.99 2.92 -5.22
N ILE A 90 5.71 2.57 -5.19
CA ILE A 90 5.16 1.60 -4.24
C ILE A 90 5.74 0.20 -4.48
N PHE A 91 5.89 -0.19 -5.75
CA PHE A 91 6.48 -1.48 -6.13
C PHE A 91 7.94 -1.59 -5.70
N ILE A 92 8.73 -0.53 -5.92
CA ILE A 92 10.13 -0.45 -5.48
C ILE A 92 10.23 -0.54 -3.96
N LEU A 93 9.38 0.19 -3.22
CA LEU A 93 9.33 0.13 -1.76
C LEU A 93 9.02 -1.29 -1.24
N HIS A 94 8.03 -1.97 -1.84
CA HIS A 94 7.70 -3.34 -1.48
C HIS A 94 8.83 -4.32 -1.83
N ALA A 95 9.47 -4.16 -2.99
CA ALA A 95 10.61 -4.97 -3.39
C ALA A 95 11.82 -4.80 -2.44
N ILE A 96 12.12 -3.57 -2.02
CA ILE A 96 13.18 -3.29 -1.03
C ILE A 96 12.84 -3.93 0.31
N ASN A 97 11.62 -3.76 0.82
CA ASN A 97 11.18 -4.40 2.06
C ASN A 97 11.28 -5.92 1.99
N TRP A 98 10.95 -6.52 0.84
CA TRP A 98 11.09 -7.95 0.63
C TRP A 98 12.54 -8.43 0.68
N ILE A 99 13.44 -7.73 -0.03
CA ILE A 99 14.88 -8.00 0.00
C ILE A 99 15.37 -7.98 1.45
N LEU A 100 15.00 -6.96 2.22
CA LEU A 100 15.40 -6.83 3.63
C LEU A 100 14.85 -7.97 4.50
N ILE A 101 13.61 -8.42 4.27
CA ILE A 101 13.01 -9.56 4.99
C ILE A 101 13.77 -10.87 4.69
N ILE A 102 14.15 -11.12 3.44
CA ILE A 102 14.92 -12.30 3.05
C ILE A 102 16.32 -12.28 3.68
N PHE A 103 17.05 -11.18 3.53
CA PHE A 103 18.42 -11.07 4.02
C PHE A 103 18.51 -11.10 5.55
N ASN A 104 17.41 -10.81 6.25
CA ASN A 104 17.35 -10.79 7.70
C ASN A 104 16.58 -11.98 8.29
N ASN A 105 16.58 -13.14 7.61
CA ASN A 105 15.95 -14.40 8.08
C ASN A 105 14.48 -14.25 8.52
N GLY A 106 13.71 -13.41 7.84
CA GLY A 106 12.31 -13.17 8.19
C GLY A 106 12.14 -12.25 9.41
N TYR A 107 13.13 -11.45 9.79
CA TYR A 107 12.98 -10.39 10.78
C TYR A 107 12.95 -9.02 10.11
N TYR A 108 12.05 -8.14 10.56
CA TYR A 108 12.04 -6.73 10.19
C TYR A 108 12.53 -5.89 11.36
N CYS A 109 13.73 -5.35 11.25
CA CYS A 109 14.30 -4.48 12.29
C CYS A 109 14.06 -3.02 11.92
N TYR A 110 13.36 -2.30 12.80
CA TYR A 110 13.22 -0.84 12.68
C TYR A 110 14.06 -0.14 13.77
N GLY A 111 14.34 1.15 13.56
CA GLY A 111 15.30 1.92 14.35
C GLY A 111 15.11 1.74 15.88
N GLY A 112 16.23 1.53 16.58
CA GLY A 112 16.25 1.25 18.03
C GLY A 112 16.53 -0.21 18.41
N GLY A 113 16.92 -1.07 17.46
CA GLY A 113 17.27 -2.47 17.73
C GLY A 113 16.06 -3.39 17.95
N VAL A 114 14.84 -2.88 17.68
CA VAL A 114 13.61 -3.65 17.78
C VAL A 114 13.40 -4.40 16.47
N CYS A 115 13.50 -5.73 16.54
CA CYS A 115 13.26 -6.61 15.41
C CYS A 115 11.92 -7.34 15.60
N MET A 116 11.00 -7.13 14.66
CA MET A 116 9.76 -7.89 14.59
C MET A 116 10.00 -9.14 13.75
N GLY A 117 9.84 -10.30 14.36
CA GLY A 117 9.91 -11.59 13.67
C GLY A 117 9.89 -12.78 14.63
N PRO A 118 9.95 -14.02 14.08
CA PRO A 118 10.03 -14.28 12.64
C PRO A 118 8.66 -14.07 11.96
N TYR A 119 8.67 -13.48 10.76
CA TYR A 119 7.57 -13.67 9.83
C TYR A 119 7.31 -15.17 9.71
N SER A 120 6.04 -15.56 9.55
CA SER A 120 5.68 -16.97 9.37
C SER A 120 6.66 -17.63 8.39
N GLY A 121 7.01 -18.92 8.59
CA GLY A 121 8.00 -19.63 7.74
C GLY A 121 7.65 -19.70 6.23
N LEU A 122 6.62 -19.00 5.80
CA LEU A 122 6.13 -18.79 4.44
C LEU A 122 6.42 -17.38 3.89
N ALA A 123 7.17 -16.53 4.60
CA ALA A 123 7.48 -15.14 4.19
C ALA A 123 8.06 -15.03 2.76
N TRP A 124 8.81 -16.06 2.34
CA TRP A 124 9.40 -16.18 1.01
C TRP A 124 8.38 -16.46 -0.10
N ILE A 125 7.18 -16.98 0.23
CA ILE A 125 6.03 -17.12 -0.68
C ILE A 125 5.08 -15.93 -0.54
N GLU A 126 4.87 -15.46 0.69
CA GLU A 126 3.92 -14.37 1.00
C GLU A 126 4.27 -13.10 0.25
N ALA A 127 5.55 -12.75 0.19
CA ALA A 127 5.99 -11.52 -0.44
C ALA A 127 5.94 -11.51 -1.99
N PRO A 128 6.36 -12.54 -2.75
CA PRO A 128 6.11 -12.57 -4.19
C PRO A 128 4.60 -12.62 -4.50
N PHE A 129 3.80 -13.26 -3.65
CA PHE A 129 2.34 -13.18 -3.75
C PHE A 129 1.84 -11.75 -3.53
N GLN A 130 2.33 -11.03 -2.51
CA GLN A 130 2.02 -9.63 -2.28
C GLN A 130 2.41 -8.75 -3.48
N ILE A 131 3.61 -8.93 -4.02
CA ILE A 131 4.07 -8.16 -5.19
C ILE A 131 3.17 -8.44 -6.40
N GLY A 132 2.78 -9.70 -6.63
CA GLY A 132 1.87 -10.08 -7.71
C GLY A 132 0.45 -9.51 -7.53
N VAL A 133 -0.12 -9.61 -6.34
CA VAL A 133 -1.44 -9.04 -6.03
C VAL A 133 -1.40 -7.52 -6.13
N LEU A 134 -0.37 -6.87 -5.61
CA LEU A 134 -0.17 -5.43 -5.71
C LEU A 134 -0.08 -5.00 -7.18
N PHE A 135 0.62 -5.75 -8.02
CA PHE A 135 0.65 -5.49 -9.47
C PHE A 135 -0.76 -5.54 -10.07
N LEU A 136 -1.55 -6.56 -9.76
CA LEU A 136 -2.93 -6.67 -10.24
C LEU A 136 -3.81 -5.51 -9.75
N VAL A 137 -3.65 -5.11 -8.50
CA VAL A 137 -4.39 -3.98 -7.91
C VAL A 137 -4.02 -2.66 -8.59
N VAL A 138 -2.72 -2.38 -8.75
CA VAL A 138 -2.23 -1.17 -9.42
C VAL A 138 -2.69 -1.15 -10.89
N TRP A 139 -2.62 -2.30 -11.57
CA TRP A 139 -3.09 -2.44 -12.95
C TRP A 139 -4.59 -2.21 -13.07
N TYR A 140 -5.39 -2.80 -12.17
CA TYR A 140 -6.84 -2.62 -12.13
C TYR A 140 -7.23 -1.16 -11.89
N VAL A 141 -6.60 -0.51 -10.90
CA VAL A 141 -6.82 0.91 -10.62
C VAL A 141 -6.39 1.76 -11.82
N TYR A 142 -5.25 1.48 -12.43
CA TYR A 142 -4.80 2.17 -13.64
C TYR A 142 -5.86 2.07 -14.76
N LYS A 143 -6.42 0.88 -15.00
CA LYS A 143 -7.44 0.68 -16.03
C LYS A 143 -8.67 1.55 -15.79
N ILE A 144 -9.25 1.50 -14.58
CA ILE A 144 -10.44 2.29 -14.22
C ILE A 144 -10.15 3.79 -14.34
N VAL A 145 -9.03 4.21 -13.79
CA VAL A 145 -8.73 5.63 -13.61
C VAL A 145 -8.26 6.28 -14.92
N VAL A 146 -7.44 5.56 -15.69
CA VAL A 146 -6.78 6.09 -16.88
C VAL A 146 -7.56 5.75 -18.14
N GLU A 147 -7.88 4.46 -18.34
CA GLU A 147 -8.45 3.96 -19.61
C GLU A 147 -9.96 4.18 -19.70
N ASP A 148 -10.74 3.87 -18.66
CA ASP A 148 -12.20 4.02 -18.72
C ASP A 148 -12.64 5.50 -18.75
N ASN A 149 -11.86 6.40 -18.15
CA ASN A 149 -12.07 7.86 -18.20
C ASN A 149 -11.58 8.53 -19.51
N GLU A 150 -11.15 7.77 -20.53
CA GLU A 150 -10.87 8.31 -21.89
C GLU A 150 -12.01 8.03 -22.88
N LEU A 151 -13.04 7.27 -22.45
CA LEU A 151 -14.22 6.92 -23.26
C LEU A 151 -15.45 7.80 -23.00
N GLU A 152 -15.34 8.77 -22.08
CA GLU A 152 -16.33 9.84 -21.82
C GLU A 152 -15.85 11.18 -22.41
#